data_AF-A0A920DWM8-F1
#
_entry.id   AF-A0A920DWM8-F1
#
_cell.length_a   1.000
_cell.length_b   1.000
_cell.length_c   1.000
_cell.angle_alpha   90.00
_cell.angle_beta   90.00
_cell.angle_gamma   90.00
#
_symmetry.space_group_name_H-M   'P 1'
#
loop_
_entity.id
_entity.type
_entity.pdbx_description
1 polymer ?
#
loop_
_entity_poly.entity_id
_entity_poly.type
_entity_poly.pdbx_seq_one_letter_code
_entity_poly.pdbx_strand_id
1 'polypeptide(L)'
;MYLNKVGATIFVIFLFLLGITAFFKINWKNFISNFLDFIVNSSFYIKQSSLSLRANIQTFLDKRKEKNSRQKFLDEHKAKINEMPEPKIVPAEKKVEEGKKVHKEKQQELFKDPAPGDMPKIGLLDEKETIGKEISSKEKYELEILKEALITKLAEFKITGPEGEYAVVKETMRGPVVTRFEVELPKGIKVSQVSNLNKDLARSLGVGSIRIVEVIEGRETIGIEVPNSERENVFAERDNCFKIIRRCKKLCIFGFR
;
A
#
# COMPACT_ATOMS: atom_id res chain seq x y z
N MET A 1 -87.72 -30.89 -14.31
CA MET A 1 -87.58 -30.19 -15.60
C MET A 1 -86.71 -28.94 -15.43
N TYR A 2 -85.41 -28.89 -15.71
CA TYR A 2 -84.31 -29.83 -15.51
C TYR A 2 -83.01 -29.01 -15.57
N LEU A 3 -82.74 -28.14 -14.59
CA LEU A 3 -81.40 -27.56 -14.41
C LEU A 3 -80.95 -27.81 -12.97
N ASN A 4 -79.89 -28.60 -12.79
CA ASN A 4 -79.23 -28.76 -11.48
C ASN A 4 -78.77 -27.39 -10.95
N LYS A 5 -78.57 -27.26 -9.63
CA LYS A 5 -78.11 -25.99 -9.01
C LYS A 5 -76.91 -25.37 -9.74
N VAL A 6 -75.97 -26.22 -10.18
CA VAL A 6 -74.80 -25.82 -10.98
C VAL A 6 -75.18 -25.27 -12.37
N GLY A 7 -76.18 -25.87 -13.03
CA GLY A 7 -76.70 -25.35 -14.30
C GLY A 7 -77.39 -24.01 -14.15
N ALA A 8 -78.15 -23.82 -13.05
CA ALA A 8 -78.83 -22.55 -12.77
C ALA A 8 -77.84 -21.42 -12.49
N THR A 9 -76.77 -21.67 -11.72
CA THR A 9 -75.73 -20.66 -11.47
C THR A 9 -74.98 -20.27 -12.73
N ILE A 10 -74.65 -21.23 -13.59
CA ILE A 10 -74.02 -20.95 -14.90
C ILE A 10 -74.94 -20.09 -15.77
N PHE A 11 -76.24 -20.40 -15.79
CA PHE A 11 -77.22 -19.64 -16.58
C PHE A 11 -77.40 -18.20 -16.09
N VAL A 12 -77.44 -17.98 -14.77
CA VAL A 12 -77.50 -16.64 -14.18
C VAL A 12 -76.23 -15.85 -14.48
N ILE A 13 -75.05 -16.46 -14.38
CA ILE A 13 -73.78 -15.81 -14.73
C ILE A 13 -73.75 -15.45 -16.22
N PHE A 14 -74.25 -16.33 -17.09
CA PHE A 14 -74.32 -16.08 -18.52
C PHE A 14 -75.23 -14.90 -18.86
N LEU A 15 -76.42 -14.84 -18.27
CA LEU A 15 -77.34 -13.70 -18.44
C LEU A 15 -76.76 -12.41 -17.87
N PHE A 16 -76.05 -12.49 -16.74
CA PHE A 16 -75.38 -11.34 -16.14
C PHE A 16 -74.25 -10.81 -17.05
N LEU A 17 -73.45 -11.69 -17.63
CA LEU A 17 -72.40 -11.32 -18.59
C LEU A 17 -72.99 -10.71 -19.87
N LEU A 18 -74.07 -11.27 -20.41
CA LEU A 18 -74.80 -10.66 -21.53
C LEU A 18 -75.32 -9.26 -21.17
N GLY A 19 -75.88 -9.08 -19.98
CA GLY A 19 -76.31 -7.78 -19.47
C GLY A 19 -75.17 -6.76 -19.41
N ILE A 20 -73.99 -7.16 -18.91
CA ILE A 20 -72.79 -6.31 -18.87
C ILE A 20 -72.35 -5.93 -20.30
N THR A 21 -72.34 -6.87 -21.24
CA THR A 21 -71.93 -6.57 -22.63
C THR A 21 -72.84 -5.54 -23.31
N ALA A 22 -74.15 -5.60 -23.03
CA ALA A 22 -75.12 -4.64 -23.55
C ALA A 22 -75.03 -3.28 -22.84
N PHE A 23 -74.86 -3.28 -21.51
CA PHE A 23 -74.80 -2.06 -20.69
C PHE A 23 -73.60 -1.17 -21.07
N PHE A 24 -72.43 -1.77 -21.29
CA PHE A 24 -71.21 -1.03 -21.62
C PHE A 24 -71.05 -0.74 -23.13
N LYS A 25 -72.01 -1.13 -23.99
CA LYS A 25 -71.93 -1.03 -25.46
C LYS A 25 -70.54 -1.42 -25.99
N ILE A 26 -69.99 -2.53 -25.48
CA ILE A 26 -68.60 -2.90 -25.73
C ILE A 26 -68.45 -3.26 -27.20
N ASN A 27 -67.65 -2.46 -27.91
CA ASN A 27 -67.28 -2.78 -29.27
C ASN A 27 -66.20 -3.88 -29.23
N TRP A 28 -66.65 -5.14 -29.22
CA TRP A 28 -65.80 -6.32 -29.03
C TRP A 28 -64.59 -6.37 -29.98
N LYS A 29 -64.72 -5.83 -31.19
CA LYS A 29 -63.61 -5.73 -32.15
C LYS A 29 -62.47 -4.84 -31.63
N ASN A 30 -62.78 -3.69 -31.03
CA ASN A 30 -61.79 -2.76 -30.49
C ASN A 30 -61.21 -3.27 -29.16
N PHE A 31 -62.02 -3.93 -28.34
CA PHE A 31 -61.54 -4.53 -27.10
C PHE A 31 -60.53 -5.65 -27.36
N ILE A 32 -60.84 -6.57 -28.29
CA ILE A 32 -59.96 -7.70 -28.61
C ILE A 32 -58.66 -7.22 -29.26
N SER A 33 -58.71 -6.27 -30.20
CA SER A 33 -57.48 -5.72 -30.82
C SER A 33 -56.58 -5.03 -29.80
N ASN A 34 -57.15 -4.14 -28.96
CA ASN A 34 -56.37 -3.48 -27.90
C ASN A 34 -55.82 -4.47 -26.87
N PHE A 35 -56.56 -5.54 -26.57
CA PHE A 35 -56.11 -6.57 -25.63
C PHE A 35 -54.99 -7.44 -26.23
N LEU A 36 -55.08 -7.77 -27.52
CA LEU A 36 -54.01 -8.46 -28.24
C LEU A 36 -52.75 -7.59 -28.33
N ASP A 37 -52.89 -6.31 -28.67
CA ASP A 37 -51.77 -5.36 -28.72
C ASP A 37 -51.15 -5.15 -27.33
N PHE A 38 -51.96 -5.12 -26.26
CA PHE A 38 -51.48 -5.06 -24.89
C PHE A 38 -50.71 -6.32 -24.48
N ILE A 39 -51.17 -7.51 -24.88
CA ILE A 39 -50.47 -8.79 -24.62
C ILE A 39 -49.13 -8.82 -25.37
N VAL A 40 -49.12 -8.48 -26.66
CA VAL A 40 -47.90 -8.49 -27.48
C VAL A 40 -46.89 -7.49 -26.94
N ASN A 41 -47.31 -6.25 -26.67
CA ASN A 41 -46.44 -5.24 -26.08
C ASN A 41 -45.95 -5.63 -24.69
N SER A 42 -46.82 -6.18 -23.83
CA SER A 42 -46.40 -6.68 -22.51
C SER A 42 -45.38 -7.81 -22.60
N SER A 43 -45.52 -8.72 -23.56
CA SER A 43 -44.55 -9.81 -23.76
C SER A 43 -43.16 -9.29 -24.12
N PHE A 44 -43.09 -8.19 -24.89
CA PHE A 44 -41.85 -7.52 -25.25
C PHE A 44 -41.22 -6.82 -24.04
N TYR A 45 -41.99 -6.06 -23.27
CA TYR A 45 -41.51 -5.39 -22.05
C TYR A 45 -41.04 -6.37 -20.97
N ILE A 46 -41.77 -7.47 -20.76
CA ILE A 46 -41.40 -8.52 -19.79
C ILE A 46 -40.10 -9.21 -20.22
N LYS A 47 -39.95 -9.53 -21.51
CA LYS A 47 -38.73 -10.15 -22.04
C LYS A 47 -37.53 -9.22 -21.89
N GLN A 48 -37.68 -7.93 -22.20
CA GLN A 48 -36.60 -6.95 -22.09
C GLN A 48 -36.20 -6.68 -20.63
N SER A 49 -37.17 -6.65 -19.72
CA SER A 49 -36.93 -6.51 -18.27
C SER A 49 -36.24 -7.75 -17.69
N SER A 50 -36.58 -8.96 -18.17
CA SER A 50 -35.95 -10.20 -17.68
C SER A 50 -34.45 -10.28 -18.00
N LEU A 51 -34.02 -9.71 -19.14
CA LEU A 51 -32.62 -9.76 -19.58
C LEU A 51 -31.75 -8.82 -18.72
N SER A 52 -32.22 -7.60 -18.48
CA SER A 52 -31.49 -6.61 -17.68
C SER A 52 -31.46 -6.96 -16.19
N LEU A 53 -32.54 -7.53 -15.65
CA LEU A 53 -32.57 -8.05 -14.28
C LEU A 53 -31.56 -9.18 -14.08
N ARG A 54 -31.48 -10.14 -15.02
CA ARG A 54 -30.48 -11.22 -14.95
C ARG A 54 -29.06 -10.69 -15.01
N ALA A 55 -28.77 -9.73 -15.89
CA ALA A 55 -27.45 -9.10 -15.99
C ALA A 55 -27.07 -8.34 -14.70
N ASN A 56 -28.00 -7.59 -14.12
CA ASN A 56 -27.78 -6.87 -12.87
C ASN A 56 -27.59 -7.81 -11.67
N ILE A 57 -28.34 -8.91 -11.60
CA ILE A 57 -28.17 -9.94 -10.56
C ILE A 57 -26.80 -10.61 -10.69
N GLN A 58 -26.39 -10.97 -11.91
CA GLN A 58 -25.09 -11.60 -12.16
C GLN A 58 -23.94 -10.69 -11.73
N THR A 59 -23.96 -9.42 -12.15
CA THR A 59 -22.93 -8.43 -11.76
C THR A 59 -22.89 -8.19 -10.24
N PHE A 60 -24.02 -8.26 -9.54
CA PHE A 60 -24.06 -8.16 -8.08
C PHE A 60 -23.42 -9.37 -7.40
N LEU A 61 -23.68 -10.58 -7.90
CA LEU A 61 -23.07 -11.81 -7.40
C LEU A 61 -21.56 -11.82 -7.63
N ASP A 62 -21.11 -11.38 -8.79
CA ASP A 62 -19.68 -11.32 -9.13
C ASP A 62 -18.94 -10.27 -8.27
N LYS A 63 -19.52 -9.08 -8.06
CA LYS A 63 -19.00 -8.09 -7.10
C LYS A 63 -18.91 -8.63 -5.67
N ARG A 64 -19.87 -9.46 -5.24
CA ARG A 64 -19.84 -10.09 -3.90
C ARG A 64 -18.77 -11.16 -3.81
N LYS A 65 -18.56 -11.97 -4.86
CA LYS A 65 -17.46 -12.95 -4.94
C LYS A 65 -16.10 -12.27 -4.96
N GLU A 66 -15.95 -11.16 -5.68
CA GLU A 66 -14.72 -10.36 -5.71
C GLU A 66 -14.39 -9.77 -4.34
N LYS A 67 -15.37 -9.20 -3.64
CA LYS A 67 -15.19 -8.73 -2.25
C LYS A 67 -14.78 -9.86 -1.31
N ASN A 68 -15.44 -11.01 -1.39
CA ASN A 68 -15.11 -12.16 -0.53
C ASN A 68 -13.72 -12.74 -0.84
N SER A 69 -13.30 -12.80 -2.11
CA SER A 69 -11.97 -13.28 -2.50
C SER A 69 -10.88 -12.30 -2.07
N ARG A 70 -11.09 -11.00 -2.25
CA ARG A 70 -10.19 -9.96 -1.71
C ARG A 70 -10.08 -10.04 -0.20
N GLN A 71 -11.20 -10.23 0.51
CA GLN A 71 -11.18 -10.34 1.97
C GLN A 71 -10.41 -11.58 2.44
N LYS A 72 -10.68 -12.75 1.83
CA LYS A 72 -9.92 -13.99 2.12
C LYS A 72 -8.43 -13.83 1.84
N PHE A 73 -8.08 -13.18 0.73
CA PHE A 73 -6.69 -12.89 0.40
C PHE A 73 -6.01 -12.03 1.48
N LEU A 74 -6.67 -10.98 1.94
CA LEU A 74 -6.15 -10.11 3.02
C LEU A 74 -6.01 -10.86 4.35
N ASP A 75 -6.99 -11.71 4.69
CA ASP A 75 -6.98 -12.48 5.94
C ASP A 75 -5.88 -13.55 5.94
N GLU A 76 -5.68 -14.24 4.81
CA GLU A 76 -4.57 -15.18 4.61
C GLU A 76 -3.20 -14.48 4.67
N HIS A 77 -3.11 -13.28 4.09
CA HIS A 77 -1.89 -12.47 4.13
C HIS A 77 -1.55 -12.00 5.55
N LYS A 78 -2.56 -11.57 6.33
CA LYS A 78 -2.39 -11.21 7.74
C LYS A 78 -1.98 -12.39 8.60
N ALA A 79 -2.55 -13.58 8.37
CA ALA A 79 -2.17 -14.79 9.08
C ALA A 79 -0.69 -15.14 8.83
N LYS A 80 -0.24 -15.07 7.56
CA LYS A 80 1.17 -15.31 7.20
C LYS A 80 2.13 -14.29 7.83
N ILE A 81 1.73 -13.02 7.94
CA ILE A 81 2.55 -11.98 8.61
C ILE A 81 2.67 -12.27 10.11
N ASN A 82 1.59 -12.68 10.76
CA ASN A 82 1.61 -13.01 12.19
C ASN A 82 2.45 -14.27 12.52
N GLU A 83 2.60 -15.19 11.57
CA GLU A 83 3.44 -16.39 11.69
C GLU A 83 4.93 -16.12 11.46
N MET A 84 5.29 -14.93 10.96
CA MET A 84 6.71 -14.57 10.77
C MET A 84 7.39 -14.35 12.13
N PRO A 85 8.61 -14.90 12.33
CA PRO A 85 9.35 -14.67 13.55
C PRO A 85 9.68 -13.18 13.70
N GLU A 86 9.42 -12.62 14.89
CA GLU A 86 9.68 -11.22 15.17
C GLU A 86 11.15 -10.85 14.86
N PRO A 87 11.40 -9.73 14.14
CA PRO A 87 12.75 -9.32 13.82
C PRO A 87 13.53 -8.98 15.09
N LYS A 88 14.68 -9.62 15.27
CA LYS A 88 15.58 -9.36 16.40
C LYS A 88 16.20 -7.98 16.25
N ILE A 89 15.73 -7.03 17.04
CA ILE A 89 16.31 -5.68 17.13
C ILE A 89 17.62 -5.79 17.90
N VAL A 90 18.75 -5.71 17.20
CA VAL A 90 20.06 -5.63 17.86
C VAL A 90 20.23 -4.18 18.34
N PRO A 91 20.41 -3.94 19.66
CA PRO A 91 20.68 -2.60 20.16
C PRO A 91 21.98 -2.09 19.55
N ALA A 92 21.98 -0.85 19.07
CA ALA A 92 23.18 -0.20 18.58
C ALA A 92 24.28 -0.21 19.67
N GLU A 93 25.51 -0.53 19.27
CA GLU A 93 26.66 -0.64 20.16
C GLU A 93 26.82 0.59 21.08
N LYS A 94 27.19 0.32 22.35
CA LYS A 94 27.38 1.31 23.41
C LYS A 94 28.41 2.39 23.05
N LYS A 95 28.15 3.59 23.55
CA LYS A 95 28.98 4.80 23.48
C LYS A 95 30.44 4.48 23.85
N VAL A 96 31.35 4.72 22.90
CA VAL A 96 32.81 4.64 23.13
C VAL A 96 33.20 5.76 24.11
N GLU A 97 33.85 5.41 25.22
CA GLU A 97 34.36 6.40 26.17
C GLU A 97 35.42 7.29 25.51
N GLU A 98 35.19 8.60 25.50
CA GLU A 98 36.09 9.57 24.89
C GLU A 98 37.43 9.65 25.65
N GLY A 99 38.54 9.45 24.95
CA GLY A 99 39.87 9.53 25.54
C GLY A 99 40.27 10.96 25.93
N LYS A 100 41.08 11.11 27.00
CA LYS A 100 41.59 12.39 27.56
C LYS A 100 42.15 13.40 26.55
N LYS A 101 42.56 12.95 25.36
CA LYS A 101 43.09 13.80 24.27
C LYS A 101 41.99 14.60 23.56
N VAL A 102 40.78 14.06 23.44
CA VAL A 102 39.63 14.71 22.81
C VAL A 102 39.21 15.94 23.63
N HIS A 103 39.24 15.83 24.97
CA HIS A 103 38.96 16.95 25.87
C HIS A 103 39.92 18.12 25.69
N LYS A 104 41.21 17.85 25.42
CA LYS A 104 42.22 18.89 25.20
C LYS A 104 42.02 19.65 23.89
N GLU A 105 41.47 18.98 22.88
CA GLU A 105 41.16 19.57 21.57
C GLU A 105 39.82 20.35 21.57
N LYS A 106 38.94 20.10 22.57
CA LYS A 106 37.72 20.90 22.83
C LYS A 106 38.03 22.32 23.35
N GLN A 107 39.16 22.53 24.03
CA GLN A 107 39.51 23.83 24.61
C GLN A 107 40.11 24.79 23.56
N GLN A 108 39.38 25.86 23.24
CA GLN A 108 39.88 26.95 22.40
C GLN A 108 40.97 27.74 23.14
N GLU A 109 42.03 28.12 22.41
CA GLU A 109 43.02 29.06 22.93
C GLU A 109 42.56 30.46 22.51
N LEU A 110 42.11 31.27 23.47
CA LEU A 110 41.44 32.55 23.21
C LEU A 110 42.33 33.64 22.57
N PHE A 111 43.66 33.44 22.50
CA PHE A 111 44.62 34.52 22.26
C PHE A 111 45.79 34.16 21.32
N LYS A 112 45.66 33.14 20.48
CA LYS A 112 46.70 32.82 19.49
C LYS A 112 46.11 32.83 18.09
N ASP A 113 46.67 33.68 17.23
CA ASP A 113 46.37 33.66 15.81
C ASP A 113 46.88 32.33 15.21
N PRO A 114 46.04 31.61 14.45
CA PRO A 114 46.44 30.35 13.85
C PRO A 114 47.57 30.57 12.86
N ALA A 115 48.65 29.76 12.96
CA ALA A 115 49.72 29.82 11.98
C ALA A 115 49.18 29.35 10.60
N PRO A 116 49.71 29.88 9.47
CA PRO A 116 49.31 29.41 8.15
C PRO A 116 49.65 27.92 7.99
N GLY A 117 48.61 27.08 7.96
CA GLY A 117 48.72 25.62 7.95
C GLY A 117 48.11 24.91 9.17
N ASP A 118 47.72 25.63 10.22
CA ASP A 118 47.04 25.05 11.37
C ASP A 118 45.59 24.69 11.05
N MET A 119 45.19 23.48 11.45
CA MET A 119 43.84 22.98 11.26
C MET A 119 42.89 23.58 12.32
N PRO A 120 41.68 24.03 11.93
CA PRO A 120 40.73 24.61 12.87
C PRO A 120 40.36 23.64 14.00
N LYS A 121 40.23 24.15 15.23
CA LYS A 121 39.89 23.37 16.41
C LYS A 121 38.44 22.90 16.39
N ILE A 122 38.23 21.68 16.88
CA ILE A 122 36.97 20.92 16.84
C ILE A 122 35.88 21.54 17.77
N GLY A 123 36.29 22.34 18.75
CA GLY A 123 35.38 23.08 19.64
C GLY A 123 34.57 24.19 18.97
N LEU A 124 34.85 24.53 17.70
CA LEU A 124 34.05 25.47 16.90
C LEU A 124 32.71 24.87 16.40
N LEU A 125 32.57 23.54 16.47
CA LEU A 125 31.36 22.84 16.03
C LEU A 125 30.38 22.68 17.19
N ASP A 126 29.09 22.84 16.92
CA ASP A 126 28.02 22.63 17.89
C ASP A 126 27.92 21.15 18.31
N GLU A 127 27.66 20.91 19.59
CA GLU A 127 27.49 19.58 20.16
C GLU A 127 26.01 19.19 20.06
N LYS A 128 25.70 18.13 19.30
CA LYS A 128 24.34 17.59 19.24
C LYS A 128 24.06 16.90 20.57
N GLU A 129 22.94 17.21 21.21
CA GLU A 129 22.45 16.39 22.31
C GLU A 129 22.22 14.98 21.75
N THR A 130 23.12 14.05 22.08
CA THR A 130 22.95 12.63 21.77
C THR A 130 21.87 12.09 22.70
N ILE A 131 20.62 12.46 22.43
CA ILE A 131 19.49 11.68 22.90
C ILE A 131 19.65 10.38 22.14
N GLY A 132 20.13 9.34 22.82
CA GLY A 132 20.08 7.98 22.31
C GLY A 132 18.62 7.66 22.07
N LYS A 133 18.12 8.02 20.88
CA LYS A 133 16.75 7.72 20.46
C LYS A 133 16.74 6.23 20.22
N GLU A 134 16.41 5.47 21.26
CA GLU A 134 15.65 4.24 21.05
C GLU A 134 14.48 4.61 20.14
N ILE A 135 14.29 3.81 19.08
CA ILE A 135 13.20 4.01 18.13
C ILE A 135 11.92 4.09 18.95
N SER A 136 11.27 5.25 18.95
CA SER A 136 10.04 5.46 19.71
C SER A 136 8.99 4.47 19.24
N SER A 137 8.09 4.03 20.13
CA SER A 137 6.98 3.14 19.77
C SER A 137 6.16 3.67 18.59
N LYS A 138 6.03 5.00 18.49
CA LYS A 138 5.39 5.69 17.35
C LYS A 138 6.17 5.46 16.04
N GLU A 139 7.48 5.62 16.08
CA GLU A 139 8.33 5.47 14.89
C GLU A 139 8.37 4.02 14.40
N LYS A 140 8.35 3.03 15.31
CA LYS A 140 8.24 1.61 14.96
C LYS A 140 6.91 1.30 14.27
N TYR A 141 5.81 1.89 14.75
CA TYR A 141 4.50 1.73 14.13
C TYR A 141 4.43 2.36 12.73
N GLU A 142 4.98 3.57 12.55
CA GLU A 142 5.09 4.22 11.24
C GLU A 142 5.91 3.40 10.25
N LEU A 143 7.01 2.80 10.73
CA LEU A 143 7.87 1.94 9.94
C LEU A 143 7.13 0.70 9.42
N GLU A 144 6.30 0.09 10.28
CA GLU A 144 5.50 -1.08 9.93
C GLU A 144 4.41 -0.75 8.91
N ILE A 145 3.71 0.38 9.08
CA ILE A 145 2.72 0.86 8.09
C ILE A 145 3.40 1.11 6.74
N LEU A 146 4.56 1.75 6.75
CA LEU A 146 5.30 2.05 5.53
C LEU A 146 5.77 0.76 4.84
N LYS A 147 6.19 -0.24 5.61
CA LYS A 147 6.54 -1.59 5.13
C LYS A 147 5.36 -2.25 4.43
N GLU A 148 4.19 -2.28 5.06
CA GLU A 148 2.97 -2.86 4.48
C GLU A 148 2.53 -2.13 3.21
N ALA A 149 2.59 -0.79 3.23
CA ALA A 149 2.27 0.05 2.09
C ALA A 149 3.22 -0.25 0.91
N LEU A 150 4.52 -0.38 1.16
CA LEU A 150 5.52 -0.72 0.14
C LEU A 150 5.20 -2.05 -0.53
N ILE A 151 4.96 -3.12 0.24
CA ILE A 151 4.63 -4.46 -0.29
C ILE A 151 3.35 -4.39 -1.14
N THR A 152 2.33 -3.70 -0.62
CA THR A 152 1.05 -3.52 -1.32
C THR A 152 1.24 -2.79 -2.66
N LYS A 153 2.05 -1.73 -2.69
CA LYS A 153 2.32 -0.98 -3.91
C LYS A 153 3.14 -1.78 -4.92
N LEU A 154 4.13 -2.55 -4.47
CA LEU A 154 4.87 -3.45 -5.36
C LEU A 154 3.92 -4.47 -6.02
N ALA A 155 2.97 -5.03 -5.26
CA ALA A 155 1.95 -5.93 -5.80
C ALA A 155 1.04 -5.24 -6.84
N GLU A 156 0.59 -4.00 -6.58
CA GLU A 156 -0.21 -3.22 -7.53
C GLU A 156 0.50 -3.01 -8.88
N PHE A 157 1.83 -2.84 -8.86
CA PHE A 157 2.66 -2.69 -10.07
C PHE A 157 3.00 -4.01 -10.76
N LYS A 158 2.34 -5.12 -10.39
CA LYS A 158 2.58 -6.47 -10.94
C LYS A 158 4.00 -6.97 -10.69
N ILE A 159 4.62 -6.55 -9.58
CA ILE A 159 5.85 -7.15 -9.07
C ILE A 159 5.44 -8.34 -8.19
N THR A 160 4.87 -9.35 -8.85
CA THR A 160 4.37 -10.58 -8.23
C THR A 160 4.92 -11.75 -9.04
N GLY A 161 5.34 -12.81 -8.36
CA GLY A 161 5.89 -13.99 -9.00
C GLY A 161 4.84 -14.73 -9.85
N PRO A 162 5.28 -15.64 -10.74
CA PRO A 162 4.39 -16.42 -11.62
C PRO A 162 3.37 -17.27 -10.86
N GLU A 163 3.67 -17.63 -9.61
CA GLU A 163 2.78 -18.40 -8.71
C GLU A 163 2.00 -17.52 -7.72
N GLY A 164 1.98 -16.19 -7.92
CA GLY A 164 1.31 -15.26 -7.01
C GLY A 164 2.13 -14.91 -5.76
N GLU A 165 3.44 -15.17 -5.77
CA GLU A 165 4.36 -14.82 -4.67
C GLU A 165 4.58 -13.30 -4.58
N TYR A 166 4.53 -12.75 -3.37
CA TYR A 166 4.75 -11.32 -3.11
C TYR A 166 6.19 -11.05 -2.70
N ALA A 167 6.63 -9.81 -2.92
CA ALA A 167 7.90 -9.34 -2.39
C ALA A 167 7.87 -9.34 -0.85
N VAL A 168 8.94 -9.81 -0.22
CA VAL A 168 9.03 -9.94 1.25
C VAL A 168 10.15 -9.05 1.78
N VAL A 169 9.85 -8.27 2.81
CA VAL A 169 10.86 -7.45 3.49
C VAL A 169 11.59 -8.32 4.53
N LYS A 170 12.90 -8.53 4.36
CA LYS A 170 13.73 -9.32 5.27
C LYS A 170 14.23 -8.50 6.45
N GLU A 171 14.74 -7.31 6.16
CA GLU A 171 15.34 -6.44 7.15
C GLU A 171 14.95 -4.98 6.86
N THR A 172 14.87 -4.17 7.92
CA THR A 172 14.59 -2.75 7.81
C THR A 172 15.62 -1.99 8.63
N MET A 173 16.37 -1.12 7.97
CA MET A 173 17.41 -0.30 8.58
C MET A 173 16.99 1.16 8.52
N ARG A 174 16.61 1.73 9.66
CA ARG A 174 16.29 3.16 9.76
C ARG A 174 17.56 3.98 9.96
N GLY A 175 17.81 4.92 9.07
CA GLY A 175 18.85 5.93 9.20
C GLY A 175 18.28 7.30 9.60
N PRO A 176 19.14 8.32 9.75
CA PRO A 176 18.72 9.66 10.18
C PRO A 176 17.78 10.37 9.19
N VAL A 177 18.02 10.17 7.89
CA VAL A 177 17.31 10.85 6.80
C VAL A 177 16.42 9.89 6.00
N VAL A 178 16.89 8.66 5.83
CA VAL A 178 16.25 7.64 5.01
C VAL A 178 16.15 6.33 5.77
N THR A 179 15.12 5.55 5.47
CA THR A 179 14.96 4.17 5.88
C THR A 179 15.21 3.27 4.69
N ARG A 180 16.05 2.25 4.86
CA ARG A 180 16.31 1.22 3.85
C ARG A 180 15.52 -0.04 4.20
N PHE A 181 14.70 -0.49 3.26
CA PHE A 181 14.02 -1.79 3.30
C PHE A 181 14.79 -2.77 2.43
N GLU A 182 15.22 -3.89 3.01
CA GLU A 182 15.78 -5.01 2.25
C GLU A 182 14.64 -5.91 1.80
N VAL A 183 14.39 -5.93 0.50
CA VAL A 183 13.26 -6.63 -0.11
C VAL A 183 13.78 -7.80 -0.93
N GLU A 184 13.31 -9.00 -0.62
CA GLU A 184 13.47 -10.18 -1.47
C GLU A 184 12.39 -10.15 -2.56
N LEU A 185 12.82 -10.20 -3.81
CA LEU A 185 11.89 -10.23 -4.95
C LEU A 185 11.43 -11.66 -5.25
N PRO A 186 10.18 -11.83 -5.71
CA PRO A 186 9.73 -13.12 -6.22
C PRO A 186 10.54 -13.58 -7.43
N LYS A 187 10.59 -14.91 -7.63
CA LYS A 187 11.30 -15.50 -8.76
C LYS A 187 10.72 -15.01 -10.10
N GLY A 188 11.61 -14.73 -11.05
CA GLY A 188 11.24 -14.31 -12.41
C GLY A 188 11.05 -12.81 -12.62
N ILE A 189 11.05 -12.00 -11.54
CA ILE A 189 11.08 -10.54 -11.66
C ILE A 189 12.53 -10.06 -11.85
N LYS A 190 12.74 -9.17 -12.83
CA LYS A 190 14.02 -8.51 -13.04
C LYS A 190 14.17 -7.31 -12.11
N VAL A 191 15.32 -7.16 -11.47
CA VAL A 191 15.63 -6.01 -10.61
C VAL A 191 15.48 -4.67 -11.37
N SER A 192 15.87 -4.64 -12.65
CA SER A 192 15.74 -3.47 -13.52
C SER A 192 14.30 -3.00 -13.71
N GLN A 193 13.32 -3.91 -13.62
CA GLN A 193 11.90 -3.55 -13.71
C GLN A 193 11.50 -2.72 -12.49
N VAL A 194 11.99 -3.08 -11.31
CA VAL A 194 11.70 -2.38 -10.06
C VAL A 194 12.43 -1.02 -10.03
N SER A 195 13.70 -0.97 -10.49
CA SER A 195 14.45 0.29 -10.54
C SER A 195 13.82 1.33 -11.47
N ASN A 196 13.21 0.91 -12.58
CA ASN A 196 12.45 1.77 -13.49
C ASN A 196 11.16 2.34 -12.88
N LEU A 197 10.58 1.67 -11.89
CA LEU A 197 9.34 2.08 -11.22
C LEU A 197 9.57 3.06 -10.07
N ASN A 198 10.81 3.48 -9.80
CA ASN A 198 11.17 4.34 -8.66
C ASN A 198 10.30 5.60 -8.52
N LYS A 199 10.02 6.31 -9.62
CA LYS A 199 9.23 7.54 -9.66
C LYS A 199 7.75 7.27 -9.40
N ASP A 200 7.22 6.21 -9.99
CA ASP A 200 5.82 5.82 -9.80
C ASP A 200 5.57 5.27 -8.40
N LEU A 201 6.52 4.51 -7.87
CA LEU A 201 6.48 4.02 -6.50
C LEU A 201 6.53 5.17 -5.49
N ALA A 202 7.41 6.16 -5.71
CA ALA A 202 7.47 7.37 -4.89
C ALA A 202 6.14 8.12 -4.89
N ARG A 203 5.54 8.30 -6.08
CA ARG A 203 4.24 8.93 -6.24
C ARG A 203 3.12 8.17 -5.53
N SER A 204 3.08 6.85 -5.65
CA SER A 204 2.04 6.01 -5.03
C SER A 204 2.15 5.92 -3.51
N LEU A 205 3.35 6.08 -2.95
CA LEU A 205 3.60 6.14 -1.50
C LEU A 205 3.48 7.57 -0.94
N GLY A 206 3.33 8.59 -1.78
CA GLY A 206 3.26 9.99 -1.34
C GLY A 206 4.59 10.54 -0.80
N VAL A 207 5.72 9.93 -1.18
CA VAL A 207 7.05 10.35 -0.77
C VAL A 207 7.75 11.10 -1.90
N GLY A 208 8.66 12.03 -1.56
CA GLY A 208 9.29 12.89 -2.57
C GLY A 208 10.09 12.12 -3.64
N SER A 209 10.90 11.15 -3.22
CA SER A 209 11.70 10.32 -4.11
C SER A 209 12.15 9.05 -3.41
N ILE A 210 12.26 7.96 -4.16
CA ILE A 210 12.77 6.67 -3.67
C ILE A 210 14.05 6.33 -4.43
N ARG A 211 15.04 5.81 -3.71
CA ARG A 211 16.27 5.29 -4.31
C ARG A 211 16.27 3.77 -4.20
N ILE A 212 16.56 3.09 -5.31
CA ILE A 212 16.60 1.64 -5.39
C ILE A 212 18.06 1.24 -5.61
N VAL A 213 18.57 0.40 -4.70
CA VAL A 213 19.88 -0.22 -4.75
C VAL A 213 19.68 -1.63 -5.29
N GLU A 214 20.17 -1.88 -6.49
CA GLU A 214 19.87 -3.10 -7.24
C GLU A 214 20.52 -4.36 -6.62
N VAL A 215 21.70 -4.22 -6.02
CA VAL A 215 22.43 -5.35 -5.43
C VAL A 215 23.02 -4.93 -4.09
N ILE A 216 22.80 -5.75 -3.07
CA ILE A 216 23.48 -5.67 -1.78
C ILE A 216 24.54 -6.78 -1.74
N GLU A 217 25.77 -6.44 -1.39
CA GLU A 217 26.85 -7.43 -1.33
C GLU A 217 26.55 -8.50 -0.28
N GLY A 218 26.63 -9.77 -0.69
CA GLY A 218 26.43 -10.92 0.21
C GLY A 218 24.98 -11.27 0.53
N ARG A 219 23.98 -10.62 -0.10
CA ARG A 219 22.56 -10.96 0.07
C ARG A 219 21.82 -10.97 -1.28
N GLU A 220 20.79 -11.81 -1.42
CA GLU A 220 19.90 -11.86 -2.59
C GLU A 220 18.70 -10.89 -2.44
N THR A 221 18.94 -9.72 -1.86
CA THR A 221 17.91 -8.71 -1.58
C THR A 221 18.22 -7.40 -2.30
N ILE A 222 17.16 -6.69 -2.69
CA ILE A 222 17.26 -5.32 -3.19
C ILE A 222 17.08 -4.34 -2.03
N GLY A 223 17.73 -3.17 -2.10
CA GLY A 223 17.58 -2.11 -1.10
C GLY A 223 16.65 -1.01 -1.60
N ILE A 224 15.51 -0.78 -0.95
CA ILE A 224 14.63 0.35 -1.25
C ILE A 224 14.80 1.41 -0.15
N GLU A 225 15.36 2.55 -0.50
CA GLU A 225 15.60 3.68 0.39
C GLU A 225 14.46 4.70 0.26
N VAL A 226 13.70 4.86 1.34
CA VAL A 226 12.55 5.75 1.45
C VAL A 226 12.88 6.86 2.43
N PRO A 227 12.63 8.14 2.11
CA PRO A 227 12.84 9.24 3.05
C PRO A 227 11.92 9.11 4.27
N ASN A 228 12.43 9.43 5.45
CA ASN A 228 11.63 9.47 6.67
C ASN A 228 10.67 10.67 6.66
N SER A 229 9.52 10.52 7.30
CA SER A 229 8.56 11.61 7.53
C SER A 229 9.17 12.73 8.37
N GLU A 230 9.78 12.35 9.50
CA GLU A 230 10.60 13.24 10.34
C GLU A 230 12.07 12.97 10.03
N ARG A 231 12.72 13.92 9.33
CA ARG A 231 14.15 13.84 9.01
C ARG A 231 14.95 14.51 10.12
N GLU A 232 15.99 13.83 10.58
CA GLU A 232 16.93 14.46 11.48
C GLU A 232 17.87 15.36 10.68
N ASN A 233 18.05 16.59 11.17
CA ASN A 233 19.10 17.46 10.65
C ASN A 233 20.46 16.84 11.00
N VAL A 234 21.25 16.56 9.96
CA VAL A 234 22.63 16.11 10.10
C VAL A 234 23.50 17.36 10.19
N PHE A 235 23.80 17.78 11.42
CA PHE A 235 24.81 18.81 11.65
C PHE A 235 26.20 18.24 11.38
N ALA A 236 27.16 19.11 11.03
CA ALA A 236 28.57 18.75 10.96
C ALA A 236 29.06 18.39 12.37
N GLU A 237 28.83 17.14 12.74
CA GLU A 237 29.00 16.67 14.10
C GLU A 237 30.48 16.55 14.45
N ARG A 238 30.81 17.06 15.63
CA ARG A 238 32.15 17.09 16.19
C ARG A 238 32.88 15.74 16.10
N ASP A 239 32.18 14.66 16.45
CA ASP A 239 32.77 13.30 16.51
C ASP A 239 32.90 12.63 15.14
N ASN A 240 31.93 12.84 14.25
CA ASN A 240 31.98 12.26 12.91
C ASN A 240 33.03 12.97 12.04
N CYS A 241 33.10 14.30 12.16
CA CYS A 241 34.16 15.11 11.56
C CYS A 241 35.53 14.72 12.11
N PHE A 242 35.66 14.42 13.41
CA PHE A 242 36.93 13.96 13.99
C PHE A 242 37.43 12.65 13.40
N LYS A 243 36.54 11.64 13.24
CA LYS A 243 36.89 10.36 12.60
C LYS A 243 37.35 10.56 11.16
N ILE A 244 36.66 11.41 10.41
CA ILE A 244 36.97 11.72 9.01
C ILE A 244 38.32 12.45 8.91
N ILE A 245 38.52 13.52 9.69
CA ILE A 245 39.77 14.30 9.72
C ILE A 245 40.96 13.41 10.10
N ARG A 246 40.80 12.52 11.10
CA ARG A 246 41.86 11.57 11.47
C ARG A 246 42.19 10.60 10.36
N ARG A 247 41.17 10.09 9.66
CA ARG A 247 41.36 9.18 8.52
C ARG A 247 42.10 9.87 7.39
N CYS A 248 41.73 11.10 7.05
CA CYS A 248 42.44 11.93 6.07
C CYS A 248 43.88 12.23 6.49
N LYS A 249 44.13 12.55 7.78
CA LYS A 249 45.49 12.76 8.29
C LYS A 249 46.35 11.49 8.19
N LYS A 250 45.80 10.32 8.49
CA LYS A 250 46.49 9.04 8.27
C LYS A 250 46.79 8.81 6.79
N LEU A 251 45.83 9.06 5.89
CA LEU A 251 46.06 8.91 4.45
C LEU A 251 47.09 9.92 3.90
N CYS A 252 47.06 11.19 4.32
CA CYS A 252 48.03 12.17 3.86
C CYS A 252 49.45 11.93 4.40
N ILE A 253 49.58 11.39 5.62
CA ILE A 253 50.90 11.04 6.18
C ILE A 253 51.47 9.77 5.55
N PHE A 254 50.62 8.82 5.16
CA PHE A 254 51.06 7.55 4.52
C PHE A 254 51.07 7.58 2.99
N GLY A 255 50.46 8.58 2.35
CA GLY A 255 50.41 8.76 0.89
C GLY A 255 51.59 9.55 0.30
N PHE A 256 52.53 9.99 1.13
CA PHE A 256 53.83 10.54 0.72
C PHE A 256 54.95 9.56 1.11
N ARG A 257 54.94 8.35 0.55
CA ARG A 257 56.13 7.50 0.45
C ARG A 257 56.02 6.54 -0.71
#